data_AF-A0A7K5A7K1-F1
#
_entry.id   AF-A0A7K5A7K1-F1
#
_cell.length_a   1.000
_cell.length_b   1.000
_cell.length_c   1.000
_cell.angle_alpha   90.00
_cell.angle_beta   90.00
_cell.angle_gamma   90.00
#
_symmetry.space_group_name_H-M   'P 1'
#
loop_
_entity.id
_entity.type
_entity.pdbx_description
1 polymer ?
#
loop_
_entity_poly.entity_id
_entity_poly.type
_entity_poly.pdbx_seq_one_letter_code
_entity_poly.pdbx_strand_id
1 'polypeptide(L)'
;MWWFQQGLSFLPAALVVWSAASFVFSYVTAIVLHHVDPLVPYISDTGTIPPERCLFGIMLNISAFLGVATMYVRYKQVYALNPDKPTIIKLNKIALTLGLMSCFGLCIIANFQKSILYYIHVLGACLTFGVGAIYLLVQTVLSYLMQPEVHSKDIFWVRLTMFLWCCSSIVSMFVSSVVLYSGRYGTNLVQKLHWDPQEKGYTAHIISTVSEWSLAFSFLSFFLTYIRDFQQISLRAAVSLHGQTLHRAPGSEERALLTAGSI
;
A
#
# COMPACT_ATOMS: atom_id res chain seq x y z
N MET A 1 27.19 0.44 -7.87
CA MET A 1 25.73 0.22 -7.84
C MET A 1 25.10 1.25 -6.91
N TRP A 2 24.02 1.90 -7.33
CA TRP A 2 23.28 2.83 -6.49
C TRP A 2 22.55 2.04 -5.38
N TRP A 3 22.23 2.68 -4.25
CA TRP A 3 21.66 1.99 -3.10
C TRP A 3 20.32 1.27 -3.41
N PHE A 4 19.53 1.78 -4.35
CA PHE A 4 18.24 1.21 -4.77
C PHE A 4 18.37 0.08 -5.81
N GLN A 5 19.59 -0.17 -6.32
CA GLN A 5 19.87 -1.25 -7.28
C GLN A 5 20.42 -2.51 -6.60
N GLN A 6 20.62 -2.46 -5.28
CA GLN A 6 21.11 -3.60 -4.50
C GLN A 6 19.93 -4.52 -4.16
N GLY A 7 20.10 -5.83 -4.40
CA GLY A 7 19.07 -6.83 -4.14
C GLY A 7 17.75 -6.48 -4.84
N LEU A 8 16.65 -6.53 -4.09
CA LEU A 8 15.31 -6.17 -4.54
C LEU A 8 14.83 -4.81 -3.99
N SER A 9 15.73 -3.96 -3.49
CA SER A 9 15.39 -2.66 -2.87
C SER A 9 14.72 -1.66 -3.81
N PHE A 10 14.86 -1.85 -5.12
CA PHE A 10 14.11 -1.12 -6.15
C PHE A 10 12.59 -1.19 -5.94
N LEU A 11 12.05 -2.32 -5.49
CA LEU A 11 10.59 -2.50 -5.36
C LEU A 11 9.96 -1.55 -4.33
N PRO A 12 10.38 -1.53 -3.05
CA PRO A 12 9.83 -0.58 -2.08
C PRO A 12 10.17 0.88 -2.44
N ALA A 13 11.32 1.14 -3.07
CA ALA A 13 11.66 2.48 -3.54
C ALA A 13 10.69 2.95 -4.65
N ALA A 14 10.43 2.10 -5.65
CA ALA A 14 9.48 2.37 -6.72
C ALA A 14 8.06 2.54 -6.18
N LEU A 15 7.62 1.69 -5.25
CA LEU A 15 6.32 1.82 -4.58
C LEU A 15 6.16 3.20 -3.94
N VAL A 16 7.15 3.64 -3.15
CA VAL A 16 7.08 4.92 -2.44
C VAL A 16 7.12 6.10 -3.40
N VAL A 17 8.09 6.12 -4.32
CA VAL A 17 8.25 7.24 -5.27
C VAL A 17 7.04 7.34 -6.20
N TRP A 18 6.55 6.22 -6.72
CA TRP A 18 5.41 6.20 -7.64
C TRP A 18 4.10 6.62 -6.95
N SER A 19 3.86 6.16 -5.72
CA SER A 19 2.67 6.56 -4.96
C SER A 19 2.72 8.02 -4.52
N ALA A 20 3.90 8.53 -4.14
CA ALA A 20 4.06 9.96 -3.88
C ALA A 20 3.81 10.78 -5.15
N ALA A 21 4.34 10.34 -6.30
CA ALA A 21 4.11 10.97 -7.58
C ALA A 21 2.62 10.97 -7.98
N SER A 22 1.88 9.90 -7.68
CA SER A 22 0.44 9.87 -7.96
C SER A 22 -0.33 10.94 -7.21
N PHE A 23 0.02 11.18 -5.93
CA PHE A 23 -0.59 12.25 -5.14
C PHE A 23 -0.23 13.63 -5.68
N VAL A 24 1.06 13.84 -5.99
CA VAL A 24 1.56 15.14 -6.48
C VAL A 24 0.98 15.49 -7.84
N PHE A 25 0.99 14.58 -8.82
CA PHE A 25 0.47 14.88 -10.15
C PHE A 25 -1.04 15.12 -10.16
N SER A 26 -1.79 14.36 -9.37
CA SER A 26 -3.24 14.57 -9.23
C SER A 26 -3.53 15.92 -8.59
N TYR A 27 -2.84 16.25 -7.50
CA TYR A 27 -2.96 17.53 -6.82
C TYR A 27 -2.62 18.70 -7.75
N VAL A 28 -1.45 18.69 -8.40
CA VAL A 28 -1.03 19.77 -9.30
C VAL A 28 -2.03 19.96 -10.43
N THR A 29 -2.52 18.86 -11.04
CA THR A 29 -3.50 18.94 -12.12
C THR A 29 -4.82 19.53 -11.63
N ALA A 30 -5.34 19.07 -10.49
CA ALA A 30 -6.59 19.56 -9.91
C ALA A 30 -6.50 21.07 -9.56
N ILE A 31 -5.36 21.54 -9.07
CA ILE A 31 -5.14 22.96 -8.77
C ILE A 31 -5.03 23.81 -10.03
N VAL A 32 -4.24 23.38 -11.01
CA VAL A 32 -4.05 24.12 -12.28
C VAL A 32 -5.38 24.26 -13.03
N LEU A 33 -6.26 23.27 -12.93
CA LEU A 33 -7.59 23.29 -13.55
C LEU A 33 -8.68 23.89 -12.64
N HIS A 34 -8.33 24.38 -11.45
CA HIS A 34 -9.25 24.96 -10.48
C HIS A 34 -10.40 24.03 -10.04
N HIS A 35 -10.17 22.71 -10.02
CA HIS A 35 -11.14 21.71 -9.60
C HIS A 35 -11.26 21.59 -8.08
N VAL A 36 -10.23 21.99 -7.33
CA VAL A 36 -10.17 21.97 -5.86
C VAL A 36 -9.43 23.20 -5.35
N ASP A 37 -9.60 23.53 -4.06
CA ASP A 37 -8.86 24.62 -3.44
C ASP A 37 -7.39 24.25 -3.16
N PRO A 38 -6.44 25.22 -3.26
CA PRO A 38 -5.03 24.96 -2.98
C PRO A 38 -4.70 24.53 -1.55
N LEU A 39 -5.49 24.96 -0.57
CA LEU A 39 -5.15 24.71 0.83
C LEU A 39 -5.58 23.30 1.28
N VAL A 40 -4.69 22.33 1.05
CA VAL A 40 -4.79 20.95 1.54
C VAL A 40 -6.16 20.31 1.26
N PRO A 41 -6.54 20.12 -0.01
CA PRO A 41 -7.73 19.35 -0.36
C PRO A 41 -7.53 17.88 0.03
N TYR A 42 -8.61 17.10 0.14
CA TYR A 42 -8.46 15.64 0.26
C TYR A 42 -7.71 15.10 -0.96
N ILE A 43 -6.78 14.16 -0.76
CA ILE A 43 -6.16 13.38 -1.83
C ILE A 43 -7.26 12.75 -2.69
N SER A 44 -8.30 12.20 -2.07
CA SER A 44 -9.44 11.60 -2.79
C SER A 44 -10.23 12.60 -3.63
N ASP A 45 -10.29 13.88 -3.22
CA ASP A 45 -10.93 14.94 -4.01
C ASP A 45 -10.06 15.30 -5.22
N THR A 46 -8.72 15.32 -5.08
CA THR A 46 -7.80 15.54 -6.21
C THR A 46 -7.87 14.45 -7.28
N GLY A 47 -8.50 13.30 -7.02
CA GLY A 47 -8.67 12.19 -7.97
C GLY A 47 -10.08 12.08 -8.55
N THR A 48 -10.91 13.11 -8.42
CA THR A 48 -12.35 13.01 -8.70
C THR A 48 -12.77 13.46 -10.11
N ILE A 49 -12.15 14.50 -10.68
CA ILE A 49 -12.56 15.09 -11.96
C ILE A 49 -11.56 14.71 -13.08
N PRO A 50 -12.00 14.50 -14.34
CA PRO A 50 -11.06 14.36 -15.47
C PRO A 50 -10.31 15.66 -15.77
N PRO A 51 -9.02 15.59 -16.17
CA PRO A 51 -8.26 14.38 -16.51
C PRO A 51 -7.58 13.69 -15.32
N GLU A 52 -7.44 14.35 -14.17
CA GLU A 52 -6.66 13.86 -13.03
C GLU A 52 -7.23 12.56 -12.43
N ARG A 53 -8.55 12.36 -12.48
CA ARG A 53 -9.20 11.10 -12.14
C ARG A 53 -8.59 9.89 -12.86
N CYS A 54 -8.37 10.02 -14.17
CA CYS A 54 -7.85 8.93 -14.99
C CYS A 54 -6.36 8.67 -14.69
N LEU A 55 -5.59 9.74 -14.52
CA LEU A 55 -4.18 9.68 -14.15
C LEU A 55 -4.01 9.03 -12.77
N PHE A 56 -4.76 9.52 -11.78
CA PHE A 56 -4.78 9.00 -10.41
C PHE A 56 -5.13 7.52 -10.37
N GLY A 57 -6.18 7.11 -11.09
CA GLY A 57 -6.60 5.72 -11.18
C GLY A 57 -5.50 4.80 -11.73
N ILE A 58 -4.91 5.13 -12.88
CA ILE A 58 -3.83 4.33 -13.48
C ILE A 58 -2.63 4.25 -12.54
N MET A 59 -2.20 5.38 -11.98
CA MET A 59 -1.02 5.43 -11.13
C MET A 59 -1.22 4.65 -9.81
N LEU A 60 -2.38 4.76 -9.16
CA LEU A 60 -2.67 4.00 -7.94
C LEU A 60 -2.84 2.50 -8.19
N ASN A 61 -3.39 2.09 -9.34
CA ASN A 61 -3.42 0.68 -9.71
C ASN A 61 -1.99 0.13 -9.85
N ILE A 62 -1.07 0.88 -10.47
CA ILE A 62 0.36 0.52 -10.54
C ILE A 62 0.97 0.44 -9.13
N SER A 63 0.69 1.41 -8.26
CA SER A 63 1.10 1.35 -6.85
C SER A 63 0.58 0.10 -6.13
N ALA A 64 -0.64 -0.34 -6.40
CA ALA A 64 -1.19 -1.56 -5.83
C ALA A 64 -0.38 -2.80 -6.26
N PHE A 65 -0.01 -2.91 -7.54
CA PHE A 65 0.84 -4.01 -8.01
C PHE A 65 2.26 -3.97 -7.42
N LEU A 66 2.86 -2.78 -7.31
CA LEU A 66 4.14 -2.58 -6.63
C LEU A 66 4.05 -2.94 -5.14
N GLY A 67 2.92 -2.65 -4.50
CA GLY A 67 2.58 -3.03 -3.14
C GLY A 67 2.55 -4.54 -2.97
N VAL A 68 1.79 -5.24 -3.82
CA VAL A 68 1.72 -6.71 -3.85
C VAL A 68 3.12 -7.32 -4.03
N ALA A 69 3.90 -6.84 -5.00
CA ALA A 69 5.25 -7.33 -5.25
C ALA A 69 6.16 -7.12 -4.02
N THR A 70 6.13 -5.93 -3.43
CA THR A 70 6.91 -5.59 -2.23
C THR A 70 6.54 -6.50 -1.06
N MET A 71 5.25 -6.66 -0.77
CA MET A 71 4.76 -7.50 0.32
C MET A 71 5.06 -8.99 0.10
N TYR A 72 5.02 -9.46 -1.15
CA TYR A 72 5.41 -10.82 -1.51
C TYR A 72 6.90 -11.06 -1.28
N VAL A 73 7.78 -10.14 -1.69
CA VAL A 73 9.22 -10.22 -1.41
C VAL A 73 9.47 -10.23 0.09
N ARG A 74 8.78 -9.37 0.85
CA ARG A 74 8.86 -9.38 2.32
C ARG A 74 8.44 -10.72 2.90
N TYR A 75 7.35 -11.30 2.40
CA TYR A 75 6.91 -12.63 2.81
C TYR A 75 7.98 -13.69 2.56
N LYS A 76 8.57 -13.74 1.36
CA LYS A 76 9.64 -14.68 1.01
C LYS A 76 10.89 -14.48 1.87
N GLN A 77 11.25 -13.23 2.15
CA GLN A 77 12.35 -12.88 3.04
C GLN A 77 12.16 -13.45 4.44
N VAL A 78 11.03 -13.14 5.08
CA VAL A 78 10.76 -13.57 6.46
C VAL A 78 10.71 -15.10 6.56
N TYR A 79 10.14 -15.76 5.56
CA TYR A 79 10.11 -17.22 5.49
C TYR A 79 11.51 -17.84 5.38
N ALA A 80 12.34 -17.32 4.47
CA ALA A 80 13.69 -17.84 4.24
C ALA A 80 14.62 -17.66 5.45
N LEU A 81 14.43 -16.59 6.24
CA LEU A 81 15.24 -16.28 7.41
C LEU A 81 14.76 -17.00 8.70
N ASN A 82 13.57 -17.61 8.69
CA ASN A 82 12.98 -18.23 9.87
C ASN A 82 12.28 -19.57 9.56
N PRO A 83 12.94 -20.53 8.86
CA PRO A 83 12.30 -21.77 8.41
C PRO A 83 11.75 -22.62 9.56
N ASP A 84 12.41 -22.60 10.72
CA ASP A 84 12.07 -23.46 11.86
C ASP A 84 11.20 -22.76 12.93
N LYS A 85 10.73 -21.53 12.67
CA LYS A 85 9.92 -20.75 13.62
C LYS A 85 8.45 -20.70 13.15
N PRO A 86 7.60 -21.70 13.49
CA PRO A 86 6.25 -21.83 12.94
C PRO A 86 5.34 -20.64 13.25
N THR A 87 5.48 -20.03 14.43
CA THR A 87 4.73 -18.83 14.81
C THR A 87 5.02 -17.64 13.89
N ILE A 88 6.30 -17.41 13.56
CA ILE A 88 6.72 -16.34 12.63
C ILE A 88 6.17 -16.62 11.24
N ILE A 89 6.26 -17.86 10.75
CA ILE A 89 5.73 -18.25 9.44
C ILE A 89 4.21 -18.04 9.37
N LYS A 90 3.47 -18.39 10.42
CA LYS A 90 2.01 -18.18 10.49
C LYS A 90 1.66 -16.70 10.44
N LEU A 91 2.30 -15.87 11.26
CA LEU A 91 2.11 -14.42 11.24
C LEU A 91 2.48 -13.80 9.90
N ASN A 92 3.56 -14.28 9.26
CA ASN A 92 4.00 -13.82 7.96
C ASN A 92 2.97 -14.14 6.84
N LYS A 93 2.34 -15.33 6.88
CA LYS A 93 1.23 -15.67 5.97
C LYS A 93 0.02 -14.76 6.19
N ILE A 94 -0.35 -14.50 7.45
CA ILE A 94 -1.44 -13.56 7.79
C ILE A 94 -1.11 -12.17 7.26
N ALA A 95 0.12 -11.69 7.46
CA ALA A 95 0.58 -10.41 6.95
C ALA A 95 0.46 -10.33 5.42
N LEU A 96 0.87 -11.38 4.70
CA LEU A 96 0.71 -11.41 3.24
C LEU A 96 -0.77 -11.25 2.85
N THR A 97 -1.69 -12.02 3.46
CA THR A 97 -3.12 -11.91 3.17
C THR A 97 -3.68 -10.50 3.45
N LEU A 98 -3.35 -9.91 4.61
CA LEU A 98 -3.76 -8.55 4.96
C LEU A 98 -3.22 -7.52 3.95
N GLY A 99 -1.96 -7.69 3.53
CA GLY A 99 -1.33 -6.84 2.53
C GLY A 99 -2.00 -6.91 1.17
N LEU A 100 -2.36 -8.12 0.70
CA LEU A 100 -3.10 -8.31 -0.55
C LEU A 100 -4.50 -7.67 -0.48
N MET A 101 -5.20 -7.82 0.65
CA MET A 101 -6.49 -7.17 0.88
C MET A 101 -6.38 -5.64 0.87
N SER A 102 -5.32 -5.10 1.47
CA SER A 102 -5.03 -3.66 1.47
C SER A 102 -4.75 -3.14 0.05
N CYS A 103 -3.95 -3.86 -0.75
CA CYS A 103 -3.71 -3.50 -2.15
C CYS A 103 -4.98 -3.59 -3.01
N PHE A 104 -5.87 -4.55 -2.73
CA PHE A 104 -7.17 -4.60 -3.37
C PHE A 104 -8.05 -3.39 -3.00
N GLY A 105 -8.01 -2.97 -1.73
CA GLY A 105 -8.62 -1.70 -1.30
C GLY A 105 -8.07 -0.50 -2.08
N LEU A 106 -6.75 -0.49 -2.35
CA LEU A 106 -6.12 0.59 -3.11
C LEU A 106 -6.66 0.66 -4.53
N CYS A 107 -6.88 -0.49 -5.19
CA CYS A 107 -7.57 -0.54 -6.47
C CYS A 107 -9.01 -0.02 -6.39
N ILE A 108 -9.74 -0.29 -5.30
CA ILE A 108 -11.10 0.25 -5.14
C ILE A 108 -11.06 1.78 -5.08
N ILE A 109 -10.26 2.38 -4.19
CA ILE A 109 -10.22 3.85 -4.07
C ILE A 109 -9.68 4.54 -5.33
N ALA A 110 -8.83 3.85 -6.11
CA ALA A 110 -8.30 4.35 -7.37
C ALA A 110 -9.37 4.48 -8.46
N ASN A 111 -10.38 3.61 -8.46
CA ASN A 111 -11.34 3.51 -9.55
C ASN A 111 -12.75 3.99 -9.17
N PHE A 112 -13.11 3.96 -7.89
CA PHE A 112 -14.42 4.37 -7.38
C PHE A 112 -14.31 5.67 -6.59
N GLN A 113 -14.69 6.79 -7.21
CA GLN A 113 -14.54 8.13 -6.63
C GLN A 113 -15.55 8.37 -5.50
N LYS A 114 -15.10 9.07 -4.46
CA LYS A 114 -15.89 9.47 -3.29
C LYS A 114 -17.20 10.19 -3.65
N SER A 115 -17.15 11.09 -4.64
CA SER A 115 -18.29 11.93 -5.02
C SER A 115 -19.42 11.19 -5.75
N ILE A 116 -19.12 10.04 -6.38
CA ILE A 116 -20.07 9.26 -7.17
C ILE A 116 -20.55 8.02 -6.41
N LEU A 117 -19.61 7.25 -5.83
CA LEU A 117 -19.90 5.99 -5.14
C LEU A 117 -19.28 5.98 -3.73
N TYR A 118 -19.76 6.89 -2.88
CA TYR A 118 -19.26 7.11 -1.52
C TYR A 118 -19.07 5.82 -0.71
N TYR A 119 -20.08 4.95 -0.63
CA TYR A 119 -20.00 3.73 0.18
C TYR A 119 -18.93 2.75 -0.30
N ILE A 120 -18.75 2.62 -1.62
CA ILE A 120 -17.71 1.76 -2.20
C ILE A 120 -16.33 2.39 -1.99
N HIS A 121 -16.22 3.71 -2.12
CA HIS A 121 -14.97 4.42 -1.83
C HIS A 121 -14.55 4.23 -0.36
N VAL A 122 -15.49 4.40 0.58
CA VAL A 122 -15.23 4.19 2.02
C VAL A 122 -14.86 2.73 2.31
N LEU A 123 -15.51 1.75 1.67
CA LEU A 123 -15.10 0.34 1.77
C LEU A 123 -13.65 0.16 1.30
N GLY A 124 -13.30 0.74 0.15
CA GLY A 124 -11.93 0.74 -0.37
C GLY A 124 -10.94 1.39 0.60
N ALA A 125 -11.30 2.51 1.23
CA ALA A 125 -10.46 3.19 2.21
C ALA A 125 -10.27 2.36 3.48
N CYS A 126 -11.32 1.71 3.99
CA CYS A 126 -11.25 0.78 5.11
C CYS A 126 -10.35 -0.43 4.81
N LEU A 127 -10.43 -0.97 3.60
CA LEU A 127 -9.54 -2.04 3.16
C LEU A 127 -8.10 -1.54 3.04
N THR A 128 -7.87 -0.41 2.38
CA THR A 128 -6.53 0.15 2.16
C THR A 128 -5.85 0.47 3.49
N PHE A 129 -6.48 1.33 4.30
CA PHE A 129 -5.85 1.92 5.47
C PHE A 129 -6.16 1.15 6.76
N GLY A 130 -7.39 0.65 6.93
CA GLY A 130 -7.77 -0.13 8.12
C GLY A 130 -7.06 -1.48 8.15
N VAL A 131 -7.25 -2.31 7.11
CA VAL A 131 -6.55 -3.60 6.99
C VAL A 131 -5.05 -3.38 6.82
N GLY A 132 -4.65 -2.33 6.10
CA GLY A 132 -3.25 -1.91 6.00
C GLY A 132 -2.60 -1.61 7.35
N ALA A 133 -3.29 -0.94 8.28
CA ALA A 133 -2.74 -0.66 9.61
C ALA A 133 -2.53 -1.95 10.42
N ILE A 134 -3.42 -2.94 10.27
CA ILE A 134 -3.23 -4.27 10.87
C ILE A 134 -2.01 -4.96 10.24
N TYR A 135 -1.80 -4.81 8.93
CA TYR A 135 -0.57 -5.27 8.27
C TYR A 135 0.69 -4.61 8.87
N LEU A 136 0.69 -3.29 9.07
CA LEU A 136 1.81 -2.57 9.70
C LEU A 136 2.10 -3.07 11.12
N LEU A 137 1.04 -3.32 11.90
CA LEU A 137 1.15 -3.91 13.24
C LEU A 137 1.82 -5.29 13.19
N VAL A 138 1.31 -6.19 12.34
CA VAL A 138 1.88 -7.54 12.21
C VAL A 138 3.34 -7.49 11.76
N GLN A 139 3.70 -6.60 10.83
CA GLN A 139 5.09 -6.43 10.39
C GLN A 139 5.98 -5.83 11.49
N THR A 140 5.45 -4.96 12.34
CA THR A 140 6.14 -4.44 13.52
C THR A 140 6.40 -5.55 14.54
N VAL A 141 5.39 -6.39 14.83
CA VAL A 141 5.52 -7.57 15.70
C VAL A 141 6.53 -8.57 15.13
N LEU A 142 6.47 -8.86 13.82
CA LEU A 142 7.46 -9.71 13.16
C LEU A 142 8.88 -9.13 13.30
N SER A 143 9.03 -7.82 13.20
CA SER A 143 10.34 -7.16 13.38
C SER A 143 10.90 -7.37 14.77
N TYR A 144 10.06 -7.36 15.80
CA TYR A 144 10.43 -7.68 17.17
C TYR A 144 10.81 -9.17 17.33
N LEU A 145 9.98 -10.08 16.82
CA LEU A 145 10.20 -11.53 16.95
C LEU A 145 11.45 -12.03 16.20
N MET A 146 11.93 -11.26 15.24
CA MET A 146 13.13 -11.54 14.45
C MET A 146 14.40 -10.89 15.03
N GLN A 147 14.32 -10.25 16.21
CA GLN A 147 15.48 -9.76 16.95
C GLN A 147 16.17 -10.89 17.72
N PRO A 148 17.49 -10.77 17.99
CA PRO A 148 18.43 -9.80 17.40
C PRO A 148 19.04 -10.32 16.08
N GLU A 149 18.75 -11.57 15.70
CA GLU A 149 19.44 -12.32 14.66
C GLU A 149 19.29 -11.71 13.26
N VAL A 150 18.13 -11.10 12.97
CA VAL A 150 17.83 -10.53 11.64
C VAL A 150 17.60 -9.03 11.70
N HIS A 151 16.90 -8.54 12.73
CA HIS A 151 16.53 -7.13 12.87
C HIS A 151 17.22 -6.48 14.07
N SER A 152 17.64 -5.24 13.91
CA SER A 152 18.15 -4.43 15.03
C SER A 152 17.01 -3.98 15.95
N LYS A 153 17.35 -3.43 17.13
CA LYS A 153 16.37 -2.77 17.99
C LYS A 153 15.79 -1.51 17.35
N ASP A 154 16.61 -0.78 16.61
CA ASP A 154 16.24 0.51 16.00
C ASP A 154 15.14 0.33 14.95
N ILE A 155 15.21 -0.69 14.09
CA ILE A 155 14.21 -0.90 13.03
C ILE A 155 12.83 -1.23 13.61
N PHE A 156 12.78 -1.93 14.74
CA PHE A 156 11.52 -2.16 15.47
C PHE A 156 10.92 -0.85 15.96
N TRP A 157 11.71 0.00 16.62
CA TRP A 157 11.23 1.29 17.13
C TRP A 157 10.77 2.21 15.99
N VAL A 158 11.51 2.26 14.89
CA VAL A 158 11.10 3.02 13.69
C VAL A 158 9.76 2.52 13.16
N ARG A 159 9.58 1.20 12.98
CA ARG A 159 8.30 0.63 12.51
C ARG A 159 7.16 0.87 13.48
N LEU A 160 7.41 0.78 14.79
CA LEU A 160 6.43 1.10 15.83
C LEU A 160 6.02 2.56 15.78
N THR A 161 6.96 3.50 15.64
CA THR A 161 6.65 4.93 15.48
C THR A 161 5.78 5.19 14.25
N MET A 162 6.10 4.57 13.11
CA MET A 162 5.30 4.71 11.89
C MET A 162 3.88 4.12 12.06
N PHE A 163 3.76 2.97 12.75
CA PHE A 163 2.46 2.39 13.09
C PHE A 163 1.62 3.31 14.00
N LEU A 164 2.23 3.88 15.05
CA LEU A 164 1.54 4.81 15.95
C LEU A 164 1.11 6.11 15.23
N TRP A 165 1.94 6.62 14.32
CA TRP A 165 1.59 7.76 13.46
C TRP A 165 0.43 7.41 12.51
N CYS A 166 0.43 6.21 11.93
CA CYS A 166 -0.70 5.73 11.13
C CYS A 166 -1.99 5.69 11.98
N CYS A 167 -1.94 5.11 13.17
CA CYS A 167 -3.10 5.02 14.07
C CYS A 167 -3.64 6.40 14.49
N SER A 168 -2.77 7.34 14.84
CA SER A 168 -3.20 8.70 15.19
C SER A 168 -3.87 9.40 14.01
N SER A 169 -3.34 9.22 12.79
CA SER A 169 -3.92 9.77 11.56
C SER A 169 -5.30 9.15 11.26
N ILE A 170 -5.47 7.83 11.42
CA ILE A 170 -6.76 7.15 11.26
C ILE A 170 -7.79 7.69 12.26
N VAL A 171 -7.42 7.77 13.55
CA VAL A 171 -8.33 8.26 14.59
C VAL A 171 -8.74 9.71 14.32
N SER A 172 -7.77 10.57 13.99
CA SER A 172 -8.02 11.98 13.66
C SER A 172 -8.95 12.10 12.44
N MET A 173 -8.67 11.36 11.36
CA MET A 173 -9.50 11.35 10.15
C MET A 173 -10.91 10.83 10.43
N PHE A 174 -11.05 9.76 11.22
CA PHE A 174 -12.35 9.18 11.57
C PHE A 174 -13.21 10.14 12.39
N VAL A 175 -12.65 10.71 13.46
CA VAL A 175 -13.36 11.65 14.34
C VAL A 175 -13.77 12.90 13.56
N SER A 176 -12.85 13.50 12.80
CA SER A 176 -13.14 14.68 11.99
C SER A 176 -14.18 14.42 10.91
N SER A 177 -14.13 13.26 10.23
CA SER A 177 -15.12 12.88 9.21
C SER A 177 -16.51 12.64 9.83
N VAL A 178 -16.60 11.96 10.98
CA VAL A 178 -17.88 11.76 11.68
C VAL A 178 -18.48 13.10 12.09
N VAL A 179 -17.66 14.01 12.61
CA VAL A 179 -18.12 15.36 12.96
C VAL A 179 -18.62 16.10 11.70
N LEU A 180 -17.86 16.06 10.61
CA LEU A 180 -18.20 16.73 9.36
C LEU A 180 -19.51 16.21 8.76
N TYR A 181 -19.70 14.90 8.70
CA TYR A 181 -20.87 14.25 8.09
C TYR A 181 -22.01 13.95 9.07
N SER A 182 -21.96 14.45 10.30
CA SER A 182 -23.01 14.27 11.33
C SER A 182 -24.34 14.98 11.02
N GLY A 183 -24.44 15.68 9.89
CA GLY A 183 -25.61 16.50 9.51
C GLY A 183 -25.62 17.90 10.15
N ARG A 184 -24.63 18.24 10.99
CA ARG A 184 -24.53 19.55 11.68
C ARG A 184 -24.21 20.72 10.75
N TYR A 185 -23.63 20.44 9.58
CA TYR A 185 -23.08 21.45 8.67
C TYR A 185 -23.75 21.47 7.28
N GLY A 186 -24.94 20.86 7.16
CA GLY A 186 -25.71 20.80 5.92
C GLY A 186 -25.64 19.45 5.21
N THR A 187 -26.28 19.37 4.05
CA THR A 187 -26.35 18.19 3.19
C THR A 187 -25.35 18.32 2.03
N ASN A 188 -25.00 17.20 1.37
CA ASN A 188 -24.13 17.14 0.19
C ASN A 188 -22.66 17.60 0.39
N LEU A 189 -22.14 17.54 1.62
CA LEU A 189 -20.73 17.84 1.91
C LEU A 189 -19.76 16.83 1.27
N VAL A 190 -20.24 15.64 0.90
CA VAL A 190 -19.43 14.59 0.27
C VAL A 190 -18.97 15.00 -1.13
N GLN A 191 -19.78 15.75 -1.87
CA GLN A 191 -19.49 16.23 -3.22
C GLN A 191 -18.81 17.60 -3.24
N LYS A 192 -18.62 18.23 -2.07
CA LYS A 192 -18.11 19.59 -1.98
C LYS A 192 -16.59 19.63 -2.13
N LEU A 193 -16.13 20.30 -3.18
CA LEU A 193 -14.70 20.45 -3.53
C LEU A 193 -14.11 21.82 -3.19
N HIS A 194 -14.96 22.85 -3.06
CA HIS A 194 -14.56 24.21 -2.70
C HIS A 194 -15.11 24.59 -1.33
N TRP A 195 -14.27 25.10 -0.45
CA TRP A 195 -14.54 25.38 0.95
C TRP A 195 -14.20 26.82 1.31
N ASP A 196 -15.19 27.57 1.81
CA ASP A 196 -14.98 28.91 2.35
C ASP A 196 -14.49 28.81 3.81
N PRO A 197 -13.34 29.39 4.18
CA PRO A 197 -12.86 29.42 5.56
C PRO A 197 -13.87 29.96 6.59
N GLN A 198 -14.84 30.76 6.16
CA GLN A 198 -15.88 31.34 7.04
C GLN A 198 -17.06 30.40 7.28
N GLU A 199 -17.16 29.29 6.55
CA GLU A 199 -18.31 28.40 6.65
C GLU A 199 -18.21 27.39 7.80
N LYS A 200 -19.37 26.99 8.32
CA LYS A 200 -19.43 25.99 9.39
C LYS A 200 -18.96 24.64 8.87
N GLY A 201 -18.09 23.97 9.63
CA GLY A 201 -17.53 22.66 9.25
C GLY A 201 -16.15 22.75 8.59
N TYR A 202 -15.70 23.93 8.17
CA TYR A 202 -14.37 24.14 7.57
C TYR A 202 -13.23 23.56 8.42
N THR A 203 -13.24 23.81 9.73
CA THR A 203 -12.21 23.26 10.63
C THR A 203 -12.20 21.73 10.65
N ALA A 204 -13.37 21.10 10.68
CA ALA A 204 -13.46 19.64 10.66
C ALA A 204 -12.99 19.08 9.30
N HIS A 205 -13.32 19.76 8.21
CA HIS A 205 -12.80 19.46 6.88
C HIS A 205 -11.26 19.53 6.85
N ILE A 206 -10.65 20.64 7.26
CA ILE A 206 -9.18 20.80 7.25
C ILE A 206 -8.48 19.77 8.14
N ILE A 207 -9.01 19.48 9.34
CA ILE A 207 -8.43 18.42 10.19
C ILE A 207 -8.48 17.08 9.45
N SER A 208 -9.59 16.79 8.78
CA SER A 208 -9.78 15.55 8.05
C SER A 208 -8.86 15.44 6.82
N THR A 209 -8.72 16.50 6.02
CA THR A 209 -7.83 16.51 4.85
C THR A 209 -6.37 16.35 5.26
N VAL A 210 -5.91 17.11 6.25
CA VAL A 210 -4.56 16.97 6.81
C VAL A 210 -4.32 15.55 7.35
N SER A 211 -5.33 14.96 7.98
CA SER A 211 -5.23 13.59 8.50
C SER A 211 -5.15 12.55 7.38
N GLU A 212 -5.83 12.74 6.25
CA GLU A 212 -5.73 11.86 5.08
C GLU A 212 -4.33 11.91 4.46
N TRP A 213 -3.76 13.10 4.28
CA TRP A 213 -2.36 13.25 3.82
C TRP A 213 -1.38 12.62 4.80
N SER A 214 -1.52 12.91 6.10
CA SER A 214 -0.71 12.33 7.17
C SER A 214 -0.78 10.80 7.16
N LEU A 215 -1.99 10.24 6.99
CA LEU A 215 -2.22 8.81 6.89
C LEU A 215 -1.49 8.22 5.68
N ALA A 216 -1.65 8.80 4.49
CA ALA A 216 -0.96 8.33 3.28
C ALA A 216 0.56 8.34 3.45
N PHE A 217 1.14 9.42 3.98
CA PHE A 217 2.59 9.53 4.20
C PHE A 217 3.11 8.57 5.27
N SER A 218 2.33 8.26 6.31
CA SER A 218 2.72 7.26 7.32
C SER A 218 2.91 5.88 6.71
N PHE A 219 2.04 5.47 5.76
CA PHE A 219 2.17 4.21 5.02
C PHE A 219 3.42 4.21 4.13
N LEU A 220 3.61 5.27 3.33
CA LEU A 220 4.79 5.37 2.46
C LEU A 220 6.09 5.33 3.28
N SER A 221 6.11 6.02 4.43
CA SER A 221 7.25 6.03 5.35
C SER A 221 7.53 4.64 5.94
N PHE A 222 6.51 3.84 6.21
CA PHE A 222 6.71 2.46 6.64
C PHE A 222 7.39 1.61 5.57
N PHE A 223 7.00 1.74 4.30
CA PHE A 223 7.63 0.98 3.20
C PHE A 223 9.08 1.38 2.94
N LEU A 224 9.49 2.61 3.27
CA LEU A 224 10.92 2.99 3.24
C LEU A 224 11.76 2.10 4.16
N THR A 225 11.19 1.57 5.25
CA THR A 225 11.89 0.64 6.15
C THR A 225 12.23 -0.70 5.49
N TYR A 226 11.64 -1.04 4.34
CA TYR A 226 11.95 -2.25 3.59
C TYR A 226 13.11 -2.10 2.61
N ILE A 227 13.52 -0.87 2.30
CA ILE A 227 14.63 -0.63 1.37
C ILE A 227 15.88 -1.38 1.85
N ARG A 228 16.33 -1.14 3.09
CA ARG A 228 17.52 -1.79 3.65
C ARG A 228 17.36 -3.30 3.75
N ASP A 229 16.19 -3.77 4.19
CA ASP A 229 15.87 -5.19 4.26
C ASP A 229 16.04 -5.87 2.89
N PHE A 230 15.66 -5.19 1.81
CA PHE A 230 15.64 -5.79 0.47
C PHE A 230 16.98 -5.66 -0.26
N GLN A 231 17.95 -4.90 0.26
CA GLN A 231 19.29 -4.86 -0.31
C GLN A 231 20.01 -6.21 -0.18
N GLN A 232 19.62 -7.02 0.80
CA GLN A 232 20.24 -8.32 1.12
C GLN A 232 19.51 -9.53 0.53
N ILE A 233 18.48 -9.31 -0.31
CA ILE A 233 17.69 -10.41 -0.91
C ILE A 233 17.74 -10.39 -2.42
N SER A 234 17.84 -11.57 -3.02
CA SER A 234 17.59 -11.81 -4.44
C SER A 234 16.58 -12.95 -4.60
N LEU A 235 15.68 -12.83 -5.57
CA LEU A 235 14.76 -13.90 -5.95
C LEU A 235 15.15 -14.39 -7.34
N ARG A 236 15.35 -15.71 -7.47
CA ARG A 236 15.57 -16.38 -8.76
C ARG A 236 14.32 -17.19 -9.09
N ALA A 237 13.69 -16.92 -10.23
CA ALA A 237 12.63 -17.75 -10.77
C ALA A 237 13.27 -18.89 -11.57
N ALA A 238 13.02 -20.14 -11.17
CA ALA A 238 13.43 -21.32 -11.92
C ALA A 238 12.24 -21.84 -12.73
N VAL A 239 12.40 -21.94 -14.05
CA VAL A 239 11.41 -22.55 -14.94
C VAL A 239 11.75 -24.03 -15.08
N SER A 240 10.87 -24.91 -14.63
CA SER A 240 11.00 -26.36 -14.83
C SER A 240 10.04 -26.83 -15.92
N LEU A 241 10.60 -27.31 -17.04
CA LEU A 241 9.83 -27.85 -18.16
C LEU A 241 9.48 -29.30 -17.87
N HIS A 242 8.19 -29.63 -17.89
CA HIS A 242 7.71 -31.01 -17.75
C HIS A 242 7.72 -31.80 -19.08
N GLY A 243 8.15 -31.16 -20.18
CA GLY A 243 8.25 -31.73 -21.51
C GLY A 243 8.71 -30.68 -22.52
N GLN A 244 9.14 -31.13 -23.70
CA GLN A 244 9.55 -30.24 -24.80
C GLN A 244 8.34 -29.65 -25.56
N THR A 245 7.16 -30.23 -25.38
CA THR A 245 5.92 -29.82 -26.05
C THR A 245 4.83 -29.49 -25.02
N LEU A 246 4.00 -28.49 -25.32
CA LEU A 246 2.82 -28.12 -24.51
C LEU A 246 1.64 -29.10 -24.67
N HIS A 247 1.74 -30.02 -25.63
CA HIS A 247 0.74 -31.06 -25.87
C HIS A 247 1.16 -32.38 -25.25
N ARG A 248 0.19 -33.06 -24.63
CA ARG A 248 0.33 -34.46 -24.22
C ARG A 248 0.11 -35.33 -25.46
N ALA A 249 1.17 -35.94 -25.98
CA ALA A 249 1.02 -36.89 -27.07
C ALA A 249 0.17 -38.09 -26.59
N PRO A 250 -0.88 -38.51 -27.33
CA PRO A 250 -1.62 -39.71 -26.98
C PRO A 250 -0.67 -40.91 -27.13
N GLY A 251 -0.27 -41.52 -26.01
CA GLY A 251 0.59 -42.71 -25.99
C GLY A 251 1.93 -42.58 -25.27
N SER A 252 2.28 -41.43 -24.68
CA SER A 252 3.50 -41.34 -23.86
C SER A 252 3.25 -41.84 -22.43
N GLU A 253 3.09 -43.16 -22.28
CA GLU A 253 3.38 -43.82 -21.01
C GLU A 253 4.89 -43.71 -20.75
N GLU A 254 5.21 -42.98 -19.68
CA GLU A 254 6.29 -43.25 -18.73
C GLU A 254 7.55 -43.97 -19.28
N ARG A 255 8.21 -43.42 -20.30
CA ARG A 255 9.63 -43.70 -20.51
C ARG A 255 10.44 -42.86 -19.53
N ALA A 256 10.73 -43.48 -18.40
CA ALA A 256 11.87 -43.15 -17.56
C ALA A 256 13.10 -42.85 -18.45
N LEU A 257 13.58 -41.61 -18.38
CA LEU A 257 14.92 -41.26 -18.82
C LEU A 257 15.79 -41.13 -17.58
N LEU A 258 16.30 -42.27 -17.15
CA LEU A 258 17.63 -42.36 -16.55
C LEU A 258 18.65 -41.99 -17.64
N THR A 259 19.36 -40.88 -17.47
CA THR A 259 20.78 -40.68 -17.85
C THR A 259 21.17 -39.26 -17.39
N ALA A 260 21.98 -39.15 -16.33
CA ALA A 260 23.44 -39.09 -16.35
C ALA A 260 23.93 -37.64 -16.55
N GLY A 261 24.58 -37.10 -15.53
CA GLY A 261 24.93 -35.68 -15.44
C GLY A 261 26.02 -35.21 -16.39
N SER A 262 26.27 -33.90 -16.38
CA SER A 262 27.58 -33.26 -16.60
C SER A 262 27.48 -31.75 -16.28
N ILE A 263 28.35 -31.33 -15.35
CA ILE A 263 28.94 -29.99 -15.11
C ILE A 263 28.01 -28.85 -14.65
#